data_AF-A0A960WH68-F1
#
_entry.id   AF-A0A960WH68-F1
#
_cell.length_a   1.000
_cell.length_b   1.000
_cell.length_c   1.000
_cell.angle_alpha   90.00
_cell.angle_beta   90.00
_cell.angle_gamma   90.00
#
_symmetry.space_group_name_H-M   'P 1'
#
loop_
_entity.id
_entity.type
_entity.pdbx_description
1 polymer ?
#
loop_
_entity_poly.entity_id
_entity_poly.type
_entity_poly.pdbx_seq_one_letter_code
_entity_poly.pdbx_strand_id
1 'polypeptide(L)'
;MKKTNFQHSAAALLLQNAFITIFSLLLSASSLTALEFSVGTSVPLGLAYDGRVVWIADARTKNLYGYDAEEKRPIRPVPIRISGLRDIDFIYPHLITVYPYHIAKIDPITGNVVEKTNLSKIEDPVSIALDGEMAYIFNRADSRVYRFHVREKNIYGSFKVEVDNPRGMTYYRNYLWVIDKSGRVLKINAKSGETVSSIQLPDKSYGVTFIAGMMHISQPGSVRSIDFIETENYVASNLRELNFRGEIQIPLPWAAEQIKEEPELGLSLTAFPFSPRQRMRRIDAEPSDLRFRRDAEGSSTAKVEVRQNTKTLRYSLKTSFSVYSLTYTLQKDSIAAYFKRKALSPALLEYLEIPENSQELQTRLSPFISQWDREDDSVHPYVLPERWQKWQLKSLSDQLYFARASGIPARYIQVFNIKENKTEIFLQMYFDPVGWVTLTPDYDLSRPKEFPFSNNYIELDIPDKLQFLPEPIPTESVPRVQKSRLIWQNIVVIDSTNTGN
;
A
#
# COMPACT_ATOMS: atom_id res chain seq x y z
N MET A 1 -20.22 -61.13 -20.01
CA MET A 1 -21.01 -60.92 -18.77
C MET A 1 -20.07 -60.29 -17.76
N LYS A 2 -20.20 -58.99 -17.45
CA LYS A 2 -20.93 -58.44 -16.27
C LYS A 2 -20.39 -59.04 -14.97
N LYS A 3 -19.94 -58.30 -13.95
CA LYS A 3 -20.06 -56.90 -13.52
C LYS A 3 -19.03 -56.76 -12.38
N THR A 4 -18.28 -55.66 -12.31
CA THR A 4 -17.86 -55.01 -11.05
C THR A 4 -16.93 -53.86 -11.40
N ASN A 5 -17.42 -52.62 -11.22
CA ASN A 5 -16.67 -51.41 -10.84
C ASN A 5 -17.51 -50.18 -11.19
N PHE A 6 -18.55 -49.93 -10.39
CA PHE A 6 -19.33 -48.68 -10.49
C PHE A 6 -19.85 -48.17 -9.14
N GLN A 7 -19.23 -48.56 -8.02
CA GLN A 7 -19.64 -48.11 -6.68
C GLN A 7 -18.60 -47.30 -5.91
N HIS A 8 -17.42 -46.99 -6.47
CA HIS A 8 -16.44 -46.12 -5.80
C HIS A 8 -16.35 -44.70 -6.38
N SER A 9 -17.05 -44.41 -7.49
CA SER A 9 -17.03 -43.07 -8.10
C SER A 9 -18.17 -42.15 -7.63
N ALA A 10 -19.31 -42.71 -7.19
CA ALA A 10 -20.46 -41.90 -6.77
C ALA A 10 -20.32 -41.31 -5.35
N ALA A 11 -19.64 -41.99 -4.42
CA ALA A 11 -19.45 -41.50 -3.05
C ALA A 11 -18.40 -40.36 -2.97
N ALA A 12 -17.40 -40.35 -3.86
CA ALA A 12 -16.41 -39.27 -3.95
C ALA A 12 -16.99 -37.99 -4.58
N LEU A 13 -17.94 -38.12 -5.52
CA LEU A 13 -18.60 -36.98 -6.16
C LEU A 13 -19.62 -36.27 -5.24
N LEU A 14 -20.24 -37.02 -4.31
CA LEU A 14 -21.19 -36.45 -3.33
C LEU A 14 -20.49 -35.68 -2.20
N LEU A 15 -19.23 -36.00 -1.88
CA LEU A 15 -18.43 -35.27 -0.88
C LEU A 15 -17.79 -33.98 -1.44
N GLN A 16 -17.52 -33.89 -2.74
CA GLN A 16 -17.07 -32.63 -3.37
C GLN A 16 -18.20 -31.60 -3.54
N ASN A 17 -19.44 -32.04 -3.77
CA ASN A 17 -20.58 -31.11 -3.90
C ASN A 17 -21.18 -30.68 -2.54
N ALA A 18 -20.91 -31.40 -1.44
CA ALA A 18 -21.28 -30.95 -0.10
C ALA A 18 -20.36 -29.84 0.45
N PHE A 19 -19.09 -29.78 -0.01
CA PHE A 19 -18.16 -28.72 0.38
C PHE A 19 -18.40 -27.38 -0.35
N ILE A 20 -19.05 -27.41 -1.51
CA ILE A 20 -19.36 -26.20 -2.31
C ILE A 20 -20.70 -25.56 -1.90
N THR A 21 -21.57 -26.31 -1.20
CA THR A 21 -22.92 -25.81 -0.84
C THR A 21 -23.04 -25.35 0.63
N ILE A 22 -22.00 -25.52 1.46
CA ILE A 22 -21.96 -24.98 2.85
C ILE A 22 -21.17 -23.66 2.91
N PHE A 23 -20.44 -23.27 1.86
CA PHE A 23 -19.80 -21.95 1.79
C PHE A 23 -20.72 -20.84 1.26
N SER A 24 -21.95 -21.19 0.84
CA SER A 24 -22.93 -20.26 0.25
C SER A 24 -24.04 -19.83 1.21
N LEU A 25 -23.95 -20.20 2.49
CA LEU A 25 -24.96 -19.88 3.51
C LEU A 25 -24.33 -19.39 4.82
N LEU A 26 -23.42 -18.42 4.73
CA LEU A 26 -23.00 -17.54 5.85
C LEU A 26 -22.20 -16.33 5.34
N LEU A 27 -22.70 -15.66 4.32
CA LEU A 27 -22.41 -14.25 4.08
C LEU A 27 -23.73 -13.57 3.75
N SER A 28 -24.58 -13.37 4.77
CA SER A 28 -25.19 -12.05 4.88
C SER A 28 -24.04 -11.09 5.15
N ALA A 29 -23.29 -10.76 4.10
CA ALA A 29 -22.42 -9.61 4.09
C ALA A 29 -23.39 -8.44 4.24
N SER A 30 -23.67 -8.05 5.48
CA SER A 30 -24.00 -6.67 5.77
C SER A 30 -22.91 -5.89 5.05
N SER A 31 -23.26 -5.25 3.93
CA SER A 31 -22.34 -4.33 3.29
C SER A 31 -22.00 -3.33 4.38
N LEU A 32 -20.80 -3.43 4.96
CA LEU A 32 -20.27 -2.39 5.82
C LEU A 32 -20.13 -1.18 4.92
N THR A 33 -21.20 -0.37 4.82
CA THR A 33 -21.11 0.93 4.18
C THR A 33 -20.18 1.76 5.06
N ALA A 34 -19.09 2.20 4.45
CA ALA A 34 -18.25 3.30 4.90
C ALA A 34 -19.12 4.36 5.59
N LEU A 35 -18.82 4.67 6.86
CA LEU A 35 -19.54 5.71 7.59
C LEU A 35 -18.88 7.05 7.29
N GLU A 36 -19.63 7.93 6.63
CA GLU A 36 -19.27 9.33 6.43
C GLU A 36 -20.42 10.22 6.91
N PHE A 37 -20.09 11.20 7.75
CA PHE A 37 -21.07 12.17 8.23
C PHE A 37 -20.43 13.54 8.48
N SER A 38 -21.24 14.58 8.25
CA SER A 38 -20.89 15.94 8.63
C SER A 38 -21.17 16.17 10.11
N VAL A 39 -20.31 16.94 10.75
CA VAL A 39 -20.43 17.32 12.16
C VAL A 39 -19.99 18.77 12.33
N GLY A 40 -20.54 19.49 13.30
CA GLY A 40 -20.24 20.92 13.53
C GLY A 40 -18.84 21.23 14.07
N THR A 41 -17.85 20.35 13.91
CA THR A 41 -16.49 20.55 14.41
C THR A 41 -15.71 21.53 13.54
N SER A 42 -14.76 22.24 14.15
CA SER A 42 -13.83 23.14 13.46
C SER A 42 -12.37 22.80 13.75
N VAL A 43 -12.08 22.32 14.95
CA VAL A 43 -10.78 21.85 15.39
C VAL A 43 -11.03 20.59 16.23
N PRO A 44 -11.36 19.46 15.59
CA PRO A 44 -11.50 18.20 16.30
C PRO A 44 -10.19 17.86 17.00
N LEU A 45 -10.29 17.25 18.18
CA LEU A 45 -9.12 16.85 18.97
C LEU A 45 -8.93 15.34 18.97
N GLY A 46 -9.98 14.61 19.33
CA GLY A 46 -9.97 13.15 19.45
C GLY A 46 -11.27 12.53 18.93
N LEU A 47 -11.24 11.22 18.73
CA LEU A 47 -12.35 10.43 18.19
C LEU A 47 -12.49 9.14 18.99
N ALA A 48 -13.63 8.94 19.66
CA ALA A 48 -13.92 7.75 20.45
C ALA A 48 -15.18 7.05 19.93
N TYR A 49 -15.23 5.72 20.05
CA TYR A 49 -16.41 4.93 19.69
C TYR A 49 -16.83 4.07 20.87
N ASP A 50 -18.07 4.23 21.33
CA ASP A 50 -18.58 3.51 22.51
C ASP A 50 -19.27 2.17 22.19
N GLY A 51 -19.25 1.77 20.92
CA GLY A 51 -20.00 0.61 20.42
C GLY A 51 -21.28 0.98 19.67
N ARG A 52 -21.77 2.21 19.81
CA ARG A 52 -22.96 2.74 19.10
C ARG A 52 -22.78 4.18 18.62
N VAL A 53 -22.24 5.05 19.45
CA VAL A 53 -22.03 6.48 19.19
C VAL A 53 -20.56 6.77 18.94
N VAL A 54 -20.32 7.55 17.89
CA VAL A 54 -19.03 8.16 17.61
C VAL A 54 -18.98 9.52 18.29
N TRP A 55 -18.04 9.70 19.21
CA TRP A 55 -17.85 10.91 19.99
C TRP A 55 -16.66 11.71 19.48
N ILE A 56 -16.83 13.02 19.29
CA ILE A 56 -15.80 13.94 18.84
C ILE A 56 -15.73 15.14 19.77
N ALA A 57 -14.58 15.36 20.41
CA ALA A 57 -14.31 16.58 21.15
C ALA A 57 -13.74 17.66 20.23
N ASP A 58 -14.18 18.91 20.39
CA ASP A 58 -13.73 20.03 19.57
C ASP A 58 -13.15 21.18 20.40
N ALA A 59 -11.94 21.60 20.05
CA ALA A 59 -11.20 22.61 20.80
C ALA A 59 -11.81 24.02 20.68
N ARG A 60 -12.40 24.35 19.53
CA ARG A 60 -12.85 25.71 19.21
C ARG A 60 -14.22 25.98 19.81
N THR A 61 -15.16 25.10 19.55
CA THR A 61 -16.55 25.18 20.02
C THR A 61 -16.69 24.75 21.47
N LYS A 62 -15.69 24.02 22.02
CA LYS A 62 -15.70 23.46 23.39
C LYS A 62 -16.90 22.56 23.64
N ASN A 63 -17.34 21.85 22.60
CA ASN A 63 -18.44 20.91 22.67
C ASN A 63 -17.95 19.50 22.37
N LEU A 64 -18.65 18.54 22.96
CA LEU A 64 -18.65 17.15 22.57
C LEU A 64 -19.78 16.95 21.56
N TYR A 65 -19.44 16.44 20.38
CA TYR A 65 -20.38 16.03 19.36
C TYR A 65 -20.53 14.52 19.40
N GLY A 66 -21.75 14.02 19.25
CA GLY A 66 -22.03 12.59 19.10
C GLY A 66 -22.71 12.32 17.77
N TYR A 67 -22.45 11.16 17.19
CA TYR A 67 -23.18 10.64 16.04
C TYR A 67 -23.55 9.18 16.31
N ASP A 68 -24.85 8.88 16.34
CA ASP A 68 -25.35 7.51 16.48
C ASP A 68 -25.13 6.78 15.15
N ALA A 69 -24.18 5.84 15.13
CA ALA A 69 -23.80 5.12 13.92
C ALA A 69 -24.88 4.14 13.44
N GLU A 70 -25.72 3.65 14.36
CA GLU A 70 -26.81 2.72 14.08
C GLU A 70 -28.04 3.47 13.56
N GLU A 71 -28.45 4.53 14.26
CA GLU A 71 -29.61 5.36 13.87
C GLU A 71 -29.27 6.40 12.79
N LYS A 72 -27.99 6.52 12.42
CA LYS A 72 -27.46 7.44 11.40
C LYS A 72 -27.88 8.89 11.61
N ARG A 73 -27.77 9.39 12.85
CA ARG A 73 -28.16 10.76 13.20
C ARG A 73 -27.20 11.42 14.18
N PRO A 74 -27.01 12.75 14.09
CA PRO A 74 -26.25 13.48 15.10
C PRO A 74 -26.99 13.52 16.44
N ILE A 75 -26.23 13.52 17.51
CA ILE A 75 -26.67 13.81 18.87
C ILE A 75 -26.45 15.29 19.14
N ARG A 76 -27.34 15.88 19.95
CA ARG A 76 -27.22 17.28 20.37
C ARG A 76 -25.83 17.53 21.00
N PRO A 77 -25.10 18.59 20.59
CA PRO A 77 -23.81 18.90 21.19
C PRO A 77 -23.90 19.17 22.69
N VAL A 78 -22.92 18.68 23.44
CA VAL A 78 -22.83 18.82 24.90
C VAL A 78 -21.62 19.70 25.27
N PRO A 79 -21.80 20.79 26.04
CA PRO A 79 -20.67 21.64 26.44
C PRO A 79 -19.66 20.91 27.33
N ILE A 80 -18.38 21.00 26.98
CA ILE A 80 -17.29 20.40 27.73
C ILE A 80 -16.88 21.33 28.86
N ARG A 81 -16.94 20.85 30.11
CA ARG A 81 -16.61 21.64 31.32
C ARG A 81 -15.18 21.46 31.81
N ILE A 82 -14.25 21.31 30.88
CA ILE A 82 -12.82 21.17 31.16
C ILE A 82 -12.00 21.98 30.15
N SER A 83 -11.02 22.73 30.66
CA SER A 83 -10.08 23.48 29.83
C SER A 83 -8.84 22.65 29.50
N GLY A 84 -8.29 22.85 28.31
CA GLY A 84 -7.07 22.18 27.90
C GLY A 84 -7.23 20.68 27.61
N LEU A 85 -8.46 20.20 27.41
CA LEU A 85 -8.72 18.87 26.87
C LEU A 85 -7.89 18.65 25.59
N ARG A 86 -7.38 17.43 25.41
CA ARG A 86 -6.63 17.00 24.23
C ARG A 86 -7.43 15.89 23.54
N ASP A 87 -6.91 14.69 23.47
CA ASP A 87 -7.58 13.55 22.85
C ASP A 87 -8.66 12.93 23.76
N ILE A 88 -9.50 12.06 23.19
CA ILE A 88 -10.55 11.32 23.91
C ILE A 88 -10.57 9.85 23.50
N ASP A 89 -10.89 8.98 24.44
CA ASP A 89 -11.24 7.58 24.19
C ASP A 89 -12.44 7.17 25.06
N PHE A 90 -12.96 5.96 24.93
CA PHE A 90 -14.14 5.49 25.65
C PHE A 90 -13.80 4.42 26.70
N ILE A 91 -14.20 4.67 27.95
CA ILE A 91 -14.16 3.70 29.05
C ILE A 91 -15.53 3.61 29.71
N TYR A 92 -16.22 2.50 29.54
CA TYR A 92 -17.61 2.37 29.98
C TYR A 92 -17.84 2.85 31.44
N PRO A 93 -18.87 3.70 31.70
CA PRO A 93 -19.78 4.37 30.77
C PRO A 93 -19.35 5.80 30.34
N HIS A 94 -18.09 6.16 30.56
CA HIS A 94 -17.57 7.52 30.39
C HIS A 94 -16.67 7.66 29.16
N LEU A 95 -16.43 8.89 28.76
CA LEU A 95 -15.26 9.21 27.94
C LEU A 95 -14.07 9.42 28.88
N ILE A 96 -12.87 9.10 28.42
CA ILE A 96 -11.62 9.43 29.09
C ILE A 96 -10.86 10.45 28.25
N THR A 97 -10.18 11.38 28.91
CA THR A 97 -9.35 12.37 28.25
C THR A 97 -8.08 12.63 29.03
N VAL A 98 -7.12 13.25 28.36
CA VAL A 98 -5.89 13.77 28.95
C VAL A 98 -5.75 15.26 28.74
N TYR A 99 -5.08 15.90 29.69
CA TYR A 99 -4.71 17.31 29.69
C TYR A 99 -3.54 17.50 30.67
N PRO A 100 -2.85 18.66 30.72
CA PRO A 100 -1.60 18.80 31.46
C PRO A 100 -1.64 18.20 32.88
N TYR A 101 -0.72 17.29 33.17
CA TYR A 101 -0.59 16.51 34.42
C TYR A 101 -1.76 15.59 34.81
N HIS A 102 -2.77 15.41 33.97
CA HIS A 102 -4.00 14.75 34.39
C HIS A 102 -4.64 13.85 33.32
N ILE A 103 -5.34 12.85 33.84
CA ILE A 103 -6.34 12.07 33.13
C ILE A 103 -7.69 12.30 33.81
N ALA A 104 -8.76 12.41 33.02
CA ALA A 104 -10.10 12.62 33.56
C ALA A 104 -11.14 11.77 32.83
N LYS A 105 -12.16 11.35 33.57
CA LYS A 105 -13.38 10.79 33.01
C LYS A 105 -14.42 11.89 32.84
N ILE A 106 -15.11 11.88 31.71
CA ILE A 106 -16.16 12.83 31.34
C ILE A 106 -17.44 12.04 31.13
N ASP A 107 -18.53 12.51 31.73
CA ASP A 107 -19.87 12.03 31.39
C ASP A 107 -20.26 12.57 30.00
N PRO A 108 -20.45 11.70 28.98
CA PRO A 108 -20.76 12.15 27.63
C PRO A 108 -22.14 12.81 27.50
N ILE A 109 -23.06 12.60 28.45
CA ILE A 109 -24.41 13.18 28.45
C ILE A 109 -24.39 14.60 28.99
N THR A 110 -23.62 14.85 30.05
CA THR A 110 -23.62 16.16 30.73
C THR A 110 -22.38 17.01 30.42
N GLY A 111 -21.30 16.41 29.90
CA GLY A 111 -20.02 17.06 29.65
C GLY A 111 -19.22 17.38 30.92
N ASN A 112 -19.67 16.89 32.07
CA ASN A 112 -19.04 17.10 33.37
C ASN A 112 -17.87 16.14 33.59
N VAL A 113 -16.82 16.62 34.26
CA VAL A 113 -15.73 15.76 34.76
C VAL A 113 -16.24 15.01 35.98
N VAL A 114 -16.27 13.68 35.91
CA VAL A 114 -16.73 12.81 37.01
C VAL A 114 -15.59 12.33 37.89
N GLU A 115 -14.39 12.19 37.31
CA GLU A 115 -13.20 11.74 38.01
C GLU A 115 -11.96 12.39 37.40
N LYS A 116 -10.99 12.74 38.25
CA LYS A 116 -9.71 13.33 37.87
C LYS A 116 -8.59 12.63 38.63
N THR A 117 -7.54 12.23 37.93
CA THR A 117 -6.33 11.64 38.52
C THR A 117 -5.10 12.40 38.04
N ASN A 118 -4.19 12.72 38.97
CA ASN A 118 -2.91 13.35 38.65
C ASN A 118 -1.92 12.29 38.17
N LEU A 119 -1.26 12.55 37.04
CA LEU A 119 -0.34 11.63 36.40
C LEU A 119 1.13 11.80 36.83
N SER A 120 1.45 12.83 37.62
CA SER A 120 2.73 13.25 38.25
C SER A 120 4.04 13.10 37.45
N LYS A 121 4.28 11.96 36.80
CA LYS A 121 5.38 11.62 35.88
C LYS A 121 5.07 11.90 34.41
N ILE A 122 3.84 12.30 34.08
CA ILE A 122 3.39 12.59 32.70
C ILE A 122 2.99 14.06 32.65
N GLU A 123 3.92 14.91 32.22
CA GLU A 123 3.76 16.38 32.32
C GLU A 123 2.81 16.95 31.26
N ASP A 124 2.98 16.52 30.01
CA ASP A 124 2.23 17.04 28.86
C ASP A 124 1.63 15.89 28.05
N PRO A 125 0.61 15.19 28.59
CA PRO A 125 -0.09 14.16 27.86
C PRO A 125 -0.94 14.79 26.75
N VAL A 126 -0.79 14.31 25.52
CA VAL A 126 -1.46 14.89 24.35
C VAL A 126 -2.36 13.92 23.59
N SER A 127 -2.15 12.61 23.71
CA SER A 127 -3.05 11.59 23.15
C SER A 127 -3.23 10.40 24.08
N ILE A 128 -4.36 9.70 23.94
CA ILE A 128 -4.74 8.57 24.79
C ILE A 128 -5.39 7.47 23.96
N ALA A 129 -5.09 6.21 24.29
CA ALA A 129 -5.78 5.05 23.74
C ALA A 129 -5.98 3.96 24.81
N LEU A 130 -7.06 3.20 24.74
CA LEU A 130 -7.43 2.20 25.73
C LEU A 130 -7.38 0.78 25.19
N ASP A 131 -6.66 -0.09 25.91
CA ASP A 131 -6.84 -1.55 25.86
C ASP A 131 -7.49 -2.02 27.16
N GLY A 132 -8.82 -2.09 27.16
CA GLY A 132 -9.59 -2.32 28.40
C GLY A 132 -9.35 -1.20 29.43
N GLU A 133 -8.80 -1.55 30.59
CA GLU A 133 -8.47 -0.58 31.65
C GLU A 133 -7.04 0.00 31.55
N MET A 134 -6.25 -0.44 30.56
CA MET A 134 -4.91 0.09 30.33
C MET A 134 -4.96 1.26 29.33
N ALA A 135 -4.66 2.46 29.82
CA ALA A 135 -4.47 3.64 29.01
C ALA A 135 -3.01 3.75 28.55
N TYR A 136 -2.84 3.85 27.24
CA TYR A 136 -1.61 4.27 26.58
C TYR A 136 -1.67 5.78 26.42
N ILE A 137 -0.75 6.51 27.05
CA ILE A 137 -0.76 7.97 27.08
C ILE A 137 0.54 8.47 26.47
N PHE A 138 0.47 9.18 25.33
CA PHE A 138 1.65 9.81 24.77
C PHE A 138 1.95 11.11 25.51
N ASN A 139 3.16 11.19 26.06
CA ASN A 139 3.71 12.37 26.70
C ASN A 139 4.59 13.13 25.72
N ARG A 140 4.22 14.37 25.39
CA ARG A 140 5.00 15.19 24.45
C ARG A 140 6.32 15.67 25.04
N ALA A 141 6.39 15.86 26.36
CA ALA A 141 7.58 16.39 27.03
C ALA A 141 8.83 15.50 26.83
N ASP A 142 8.66 14.18 26.76
CA ASP A 142 9.76 13.22 26.62
C ASP A 142 9.59 12.21 25.45
N SER A 143 8.54 12.38 24.64
CA SER A 143 8.24 11.53 23.47
C SER A 143 8.07 10.04 23.83
N ARG A 144 7.45 9.74 24.97
CA ARG A 144 7.16 8.38 25.43
C ARG A 144 5.67 8.11 25.50
N VAL A 145 5.30 6.85 25.27
CA VAL A 145 3.97 6.33 25.59
C VAL A 145 4.04 5.63 26.94
N TYR A 146 3.26 6.13 27.90
CA TYR A 146 3.11 5.56 29.23
C TYR A 146 1.92 4.62 29.30
N ARG A 147 2.08 3.51 30.04
CA ARG A 147 1.01 2.55 30.32
C ARG A 147 0.46 2.85 31.71
N PHE A 148 -0.72 3.46 31.76
CA PHE A 148 -1.41 3.85 32.98
C PHE A 148 -2.66 2.98 33.16
N HIS A 149 -2.76 2.28 34.28
CA HIS A 149 -3.95 1.50 34.60
C HIS A 149 -5.00 2.41 35.24
N VAL A 150 -6.13 2.57 34.58
CA VAL A 150 -7.14 3.58 34.94
C VAL A 150 -7.73 3.32 36.33
N ARG A 151 -8.01 2.05 36.66
CA ARG A 151 -8.57 1.65 37.95
C ARG A 151 -7.58 1.70 39.11
N GLU A 152 -6.40 1.08 38.94
CA GLU A 152 -5.35 1.07 39.97
C GLU A 152 -4.62 2.39 40.14
N LYS A 153 -4.75 3.31 39.16
CA LYS A 153 -4.10 4.64 39.15
C LYS A 153 -2.57 4.55 39.18
N ASN A 154 -2.02 3.50 38.60
CA ASN A 154 -0.59 3.19 38.59
C ASN A 154 -0.02 3.20 37.18
N ILE A 155 1.27 3.54 37.07
CA ILE A 155 2.04 3.50 35.82
C ILE A 155 2.87 2.21 35.79
N TYR A 156 2.69 1.38 34.77
CA TYR A 156 3.36 0.07 34.61
C TYR A 156 4.62 0.14 33.72
N GLY A 157 5.03 1.35 33.37
CA GLY A 157 6.20 1.61 32.52
C GLY A 157 5.83 2.37 31.26
N SER A 158 6.82 2.58 30.41
CA SER A 158 6.70 3.37 29.19
C SER A 158 7.71 2.93 28.15
N PHE A 159 7.46 3.27 26.89
CA PHE A 159 8.39 3.05 25.78
C PHE A 159 8.50 4.31 24.93
N LYS A 160 9.64 4.48 24.27
CA LYS A 160 9.85 5.60 23.34
C LYS A 160 9.19 5.25 22.00
N VAL A 161 8.61 6.24 21.35
CA VAL A 161 8.07 6.10 19.99
C VAL A 161 8.55 7.27 19.13
N GLU A 162 8.74 7.04 17.84
CA GLU A 162 9.16 8.06 16.89
C GLU A 162 7.93 8.67 16.21
N VAL A 163 7.24 9.55 16.95
CA VAL A 163 6.04 10.24 16.46
C VAL A 163 6.23 11.74 16.63
N ASP A 164 6.10 12.49 15.54
CA ASP A 164 6.10 13.94 15.57
C ASP A 164 4.74 14.48 16.02
N ASN A 165 4.67 14.95 17.27
CA ASN A 165 3.56 15.69 17.88
C ASN A 165 2.18 15.10 17.53
N PRO A 166 1.80 13.96 18.12
CA PRO A 166 0.55 13.26 17.81
C PRO A 166 -0.67 14.14 18.08
N ARG A 167 -1.70 13.95 17.26
CA ARG A 167 -3.01 14.60 17.39
C ARG A 167 -3.99 13.72 18.13
N GLY A 168 -4.19 12.50 17.63
CA GLY A 168 -5.09 11.51 18.23
C GLY A 168 -4.51 10.10 18.13
N MET A 169 -4.91 9.23 19.05
CA MET A 169 -4.44 7.87 19.16
C MET A 169 -5.60 6.92 19.47
N THR A 170 -5.55 5.70 18.95
CA THR A 170 -6.50 4.64 19.33
C THR A 170 -5.78 3.29 19.42
N TYR A 171 -6.32 2.36 20.21
CA TYR A 171 -5.80 1.01 20.31
C TYR A 171 -6.68 0.07 19.51
N TYR A 172 -6.09 -0.68 18.58
CA TYR A 172 -6.82 -1.66 17.79
C TYR A 172 -5.91 -2.83 17.40
N ARG A 173 -6.37 -4.05 17.73
CA ARG A 173 -5.70 -5.33 17.42
C ARG A 173 -4.23 -5.41 17.86
N ASN A 174 -3.92 -5.02 19.10
CA ASN A 174 -2.55 -5.00 19.68
C ASN A 174 -1.62 -3.88 19.17
N TYR A 175 -2.15 -2.92 18.42
CA TYR A 175 -1.39 -1.78 17.91
C TYR A 175 -2.00 -0.46 18.38
N LEU A 176 -1.14 0.53 18.56
CA LEU A 176 -1.53 1.92 18.64
C LEU A 176 -1.55 2.51 17.24
N TRP A 177 -2.66 3.14 16.88
CA TRP A 177 -2.81 3.88 15.64
C TRP A 177 -2.79 5.35 15.98
N VAL A 178 -1.80 6.08 15.47
CA VAL A 178 -1.49 7.45 15.89
C VAL A 178 -1.51 8.36 14.68
N ILE A 179 -2.33 9.42 14.71
CA ILE A 179 -2.22 10.49 13.72
C ILE A 179 -1.12 11.45 14.16
N ASP A 180 -0.08 11.58 13.35
CA ASP A 180 0.99 12.56 13.58
C ASP A 180 0.66 13.94 12.97
N LYS A 181 1.46 14.95 13.28
CA LYS A 181 1.22 16.31 12.76
C LYS A 181 1.41 16.40 11.24
N SER A 182 2.22 15.52 10.64
CA SER A 182 2.49 15.45 9.20
C SER A 182 1.31 14.91 8.39
N GLY A 183 0.28 14.39 9.06
CA GLY A 183 -0.91 13.83 8.41
C GLY A 183 -0.75 12.35 8.05
N ARG A 184 0.14 11.63 8.74
CA ARG A 184 0.25 10.18 8.63
C ARG A 184 -0.46 9.51 9.80
N VAL A 185 -1.08 8.36 9.53
CA VAL A 185 -1.44 7.40 10.57
C VAL A 185 -0.29 6.42 10.72
N LEU A 186 0.33 6.39 11.90
CA LEU A 186 1.38 5.45 12.24
C LEU A 186 0.78 4.27 12.98
N LYS A 187 1.11 3.05 12.55
CA LYS A 187 0.78 1.83 13.27
C LYS A 187 1.99 1.43 14.11
N ILE A 188 1.81 1.42 15.42
CA ILE A 188 2.88 1.21 16.40
C ILE A 188 2.58 -0.04 17.22
N ASN A 189 3.55 -0.93 17.36
CA ASN A 189 3.44 -2.09 18.22
C ASN A 189 3.30 -1.64 19.68
N ALA A 190 2.18 -1.96 20.32
CA ALA A 190 1.88 -1.49 21.68
C ALA A 190 2.78 -2.10 22.77
N LYS A 191 3.55 -3.15 22.44
CA LYS A 191 4.50 -3.81 23.35
C LYS A 191 5.92 -3.27 23.19
N SER A 192 6.41 -3.10 21.94
CA SER A 192 7.78 -2.68 21.67
C SER A 192 7.95 -1.18 21.43
N GLY A 193 6.90 -0.47 21.00
CA GLY A 193 6.99 0.92 20.55
C GLY A 193 7.52 1.10 19.12
N GLU A 194 7.80 0.00 18.42
CA GLU A 194 8.26 0.03 17.04
C GLU A 194 7.12 0.45 16.09
N THR A 195 7.39 1.43 15.23
CA THR A 195 6.51 1.77 14.12
C THR A 195 6.60 0.68 13.06
N VAL A 196 5.48 -0.01 12.83
CA VAL A 196 5.38 -1.16 11.93
C VAL A 196 5.04 -0.74 10.51
N SER A 197 4.17 0.26 10.36
CA SER A 197 3.76 0.79 9.07
C SER A 197 3.20 2.20 9.21
N SER A 198 3.05 2.89 8.08
CA SER A 198 2.43 4.22 8.04
C SER A 198 1.52 4.40 6.83
N ILE A 199 0.42 5.11 7.04
CA ILE A 199 -0.57 5.48 6.01
C ILE A 199 -0.52 6.99 5.87
N GLN A 200 -0.24 7.49 4.67
CA GLN A 200 -0.43 8.91 4.39
C GLN A 200 -1.93 9.20 4.29
N LEU A 201 -2.44 10.24 4.94
CA LEU A 201 -3.81 10.70 4.73
C LEU A 201 -3.82 11.82 3.67
N PRO A 202 -4.92 11.96 2.90
CA PRO A 202 -5.00 12.94 1.82
C PRO A 202 -5.17 14.36 2.34
N ASP A 203 -5.67 14.50 3.58
CA ASP A 203 -6.15 15.74 4.17
C ASP A 203 -5.74 15.88 5.65
N LYS A 204 -5.91 17.10 6.17
CA LYS A 204 -5.65 17.42 7.57
C LYS A 204 -6.63 16.69 8.50
N SER A 205 -6.12 15.64 9.13
CA SER A 205 -6.87 14.75 10.02
C SER A 205 -6.40 14.90 11.47
N TYR A 206 -7.24 14.57 12.45
CA TYR A 206 -6.99 14.87 13.85
C TYR A 206 -7.13 13.64 14.76
N GLY A 207 -8.32 13.06 14.84
CA GLY A 207 -8.59 11.84 15.60
C GLY A 207 -8.70 10.61 14.69
N VAL A 208 -8.45 9.44 15.26
CA VAL A 208 -8.59 8.14 14.60
C VAL A 208 -9.34 7.18 15.53
N THR A 209 -10.25 6.37 14.97
CA THR A 209 -10.89 5.27 15.70
C THR A 209 -11.23 4.13 14.73
N PHE A 210 -11.64 2.97 15.26
CA PHE A 210 -12.13 1.85 14.45
C PHE A 210 -13.61 1.58 14.73
N ILE A 211 -14.42 1.58 13.68
CA ILE A 211 -15.86 1.28 13.74
C ILE A 211 -16.09 0.07 12.84
N ALA A 212 -16.61 -1.01 13.41
CA ALA A 212 -16.79 -2.29 12.73
C ALA A 212 -15.53 -2.76 11.97
N GLY A 213 -14.34 -2.42 12.50
CA GLY A 213 -13.04 -2.78 11.92
C GLY A 213 -12.55 -1.90 10.77
N MET A 214 -13.32 -0.88 10.36
CA MET A 214 -12.87 0.15 9.42
C MET A 214 -12.28 1.35 10.16
N MET A 215 -11.17 1.88 9.65
CA MET A 215 -10.53 3.08 10.20
C MET A 215 -11.38 4.30 9.87
N HIS A 216 -11.67 5.12 10.86
CA HIS A 216 -12.33 6.41 10.69
C HIS A 216 -11.43 7.51 11.22
N ILE A 217 -11.39 8.62 10.49
CA ILE A 217 -10.64 9.81 10.86
C ILE A 217 -11.59 10.99 11.05
N SER A 218 -11.22 11.90 11.95
CA SER A 218 -11.92 13.18 12.09
C SER A 218 -11.18 14.31 11.39
N GLN A 219 -11.95 15.15 10.72
CA GLN A 219 -11.53 16.35 10.00
C GLN A 219 -12.40 17.52 10.45
N PRO A 220 -12.00 18.78 10.20
CA PRO A 220 -12.89 19.92 10.40
C PRO A 220 -14.19 19.71 9.59
N GLY A 221 -15.32 19.62 10.28
CA GLY A 221 -16.63 19.51 9.65
C GLY A 221 -17.12 18.09 9.35
N SER A 222 -16.28 17.05 9.51
CA SER A 222 -16.65 15.69 9.10
C SER A 222 -15.89 14.58 9.83
N VAL A 223 -16.45 13.38 9.77
CA VAL A 223 -15.78 12.11 10.04
C VAL A 223 -15.93 11.23 8.80
N ARG A 224 -14.84 10.59 8.39
CA ARG A 224 -14.79 9.78 7.17
C ARG A 224 -14.08 8.46 7.43
N SER A 225 -14.53 7.39 6.79
CA SER A 225 -13.78 6.14 6.74
C SER A 225 -12.60 6.24 5.78
N ILE A 226 -11.50 5.59 6.12
CA ILE A 226 -10.33 5.42 5.24
C ILE A 226 -10.29 3.99 4.74
N ASP A 227 -10.34 3.84 3.43
CA ASP A 227 -10.06 2.56 2.78
C ASP A 227 -8.57 2.28 2.85
N PHE A 228 -8.23 1.16 3.50
CA PHE A 228 -6.87 0.65 3.50
C PHE A 228 -6.86 -0.88 3.51
N ILE A 229 -5.80 -1.44 2.94
CA ILE A 229 -5.46 -2.86 2.96
C ILE A 229 -4.12 -2.95 3.65
N GLU A 230 -4.01 -3.82 4.65
CA GLU A 230 -2.77 -4.09 5.33
C GLU A 230 -2.45 -5.59 5.28
N THR A 231 -1.19 -5.88 5.02
CA THR A 231 -0.60 -7.22 5.13
C THR A 231 0.67 -7.13 5.97
N GLU A 232 1.34 -8.26 6.17
CA GLU A 232 2.65 -8.28 6.85
C GLU A 232 3.72 -7.50 6.08
N ASN A 233 3.60 -7.36 4.75
CA ASN A 233 4.65 -6.82 3.89
C ASN A 233 4.34 -5.44 3.30
N TYR A 234 3.06 -5.02 3.31
CA TYR A 234 2.67 -3.74 2.74
C TYR A 234 1.39 -3.16 3.34
N VAL A 235 1.25 -1.85 3.18
CA VAL A 235 -0.01 -1.13 3.40
C VAL A 235 -0.40 -0.38 2.13
N ALA A 236 -1.63 -0.56 1.68
CA ALA A 236 -2.25 0.15 0.56
C ALA A 236 -3.41 1.00 1.09
N SER A 237 -3.52 2.25 0.67
CA SER A 237 -4.53 3.21 1.17
C SER A 237 -4.87 4.25 0.12
N ASN A 238 -5.74 5.22 0.42
CA ASN A 238 -6.08 6.33 -0.49
C ASN A 238 -6.50 5.83 -1.88
N LEU A 239 -7.56 5.02 -1.91
CA LEU A 239 -8.11 4.52 -3.16
C LEU A 239 -8.51 5.68 -4.09
N ARG A 240 -8.07 5.61 -5.35
CA ARG A 240 -8.56 6.42 -6.47
C ARG A 240 -9.19 5.54 -7.52
N GLU A 241 -10.34 5.94 -8.02
CA GLU A 241 -11.01 5.31 -9.16
C GLU A 241 -10.75 6.15 -10.40
N LEU A 242 -10.06 5.58 -11.39
CA LEU A 242 -9.58 6.28 -12.58
C LEU A 242 -10.19 5.65 -13.83
N ASN A 243 -10.58 6.48 -14.78
CA ASN A 243 -10.86 6.06 -16.15
C ASN A 243 -9.67 6.41 -17.04
N PHE A 244 -9.20 5.43 -17.81
CA PHE A 244 -8.01 5.54 -18.63
C PHE A 244 -8.34 5.31 -20.10
N ARG A 245 -7.75 6.13 -20.97
CA ARG A 245 -7.64 5.90 -22.40
C ARG A 245 -6.20 6.16 -22.83
N GLY A 246 -5.64 5.32 -23.69
CA GLY A 246 -4.31 5.54 -24.26
C GLY A 246 -4.13 4.79 -25.57
N GLU A 247 -3.12 5.18 -26.34
CA GLU A 247 -2.75 4.52 -27.60
C GLU A 247 -1.37 3.88 -27.46
N ILE A 248 -1.24 2.63 -27.90
CA ILE A 248 0.04 1.95 -28.00
C ILE A 248 0.47 1.84 -29.45
N GLN A 249 1.75 2.13 -29.71
CA GLN A 249 2.42 1.90 -30.99
C GLN A 249 3.58 0.93 -30.77
N ILE A 250 3.67 -0.09 -31.60
CA ILE A 250 4.68 -1.14 -31.48
C ILE A 250 5.45 -1.26 -32.79
N PRO A 251 6.66 -0.66 -32.90
CA PRO A 251 7.52 -0.83 -34.05
C PRO A 251 8.08 -2.26 -34.12
N LEU A 252 7.79 -2.95 -35.22
CA LEU A 252 8.16 -4.35 -35.37
C LEU A 252 9.66 -4.49 -35.73
N PRO A 253 10.39 -5.42 -35.09
CA PRO A 253 11.85 -5.50 -35.18
C PRO A 253 12.38 -6.19 -36.43
N TRP A 254 11.57 -7.02 -37.09
CA TRP A 254 12.03 -7.87 -38.18
C TRP A 254 12.36 -7.07 -39.44
N ALA A 255 13.46 -7.43 -40.09
CA ALA A 255 13.81 -6.92 -41.41
C ALA A 255 12.79 -7.38 -42.47
N ALA A 256 12.68 -6.64 -43.58
CA ALA A 256 11.70 -6.95 -44.63
C ALA A 256 11.95 -8.33 -45.27
N GLU A 257 13.21 -8.77 -45.29
CA GLU A 257 13.66 -10.06 -45.78
C GLU A 257 13.22 -11.18 -44.83
N GLN A 258 13.42 -11.02 -43.52
CA GLN A 258 12.99 -12.00 -42.51
C GLN A 258 11.46 -12.16 -42.49
N ILE A 259 10.71 -11.06 -42.67
CA ILE A 259 9.24 -11.09 -42.76
C ILE A 259 8.74 -11.92 -43.96
N LYS A 260 9.53 -12.02 -45.05
CA LYS A 260 9.15 -12.81 -46.23
C LYS A 260 9.41 -14.30 -46.05
N GLU A 261 10.43 -14.65 -45.29
CA GLU A 261 10.86 -16.04 -45.07
C GLU A 261 10.08 -16.72 -43.94
N GLU A 262 9.58 -15.95 -42.97
CA GLU A 262 8.83 -16.47 -41.84
C GLU A 262 7.31 -16.51 -42.12
N PRO A 263 6.67 -17.69 -42.14
CA PRO A 263 5.24 -17.81 -42.45
C PRO A 263 4.35 -17.34 -41.28
N GLU A 264 4.82 -17.39 -40.04
CA GLU A 264 4.07 -17.03 -38.84
C GLU A 264 4.88 -16.10 -37.95
N LEU A 265 4.49 -14.82 -37.92
CA LEU A 265 5.04 -13.83 -37.00
C LEU A 265 4.07 -13.59 -35.85
N GLY A 266 4.59 -13.58 -34.63
CA GLY A 266 3.81 -13.44 -33.41
C GLY A 266 4.41 -12.44 -32.43
N LEU A 267 3.54 -11.80 -31.65
CA LEU A 267 3.93 -10.92 -30.55
C LEU A 267 3.19 -11.32 -29.28
N SER A 268 3.90 -11.41 -28.16
CA SER A 268 3.33 -11.54 -26.83
C SER A 268 3.71 -10.30 -26.02
N LEU A 269 2.73 -9.64 -25.40
CA LEU A 269 2.96 -8.44 -24.60
C LEU A 269 2.18 -8.51 -23.28
N THR A 270 2.73 -7.88 -22.25
CA THR A 270 2.08 -7.70 -20.95
C THR A 270 1.82 -6.21 -20.73
N ALA A 271 0.55 -5.83 -20.69
CA ALA A 271 0.11 -4.48 -20.31
C ALA A 271 -0.63 -4.52 -18.97
N PHE A 272 -0.64 -3.39 -18.28
CA PHE A 272 -1.28 -3.18 -16.99
C PHE A 272 -0.99 -4.34 -16.02
N PRO A 273 0.27 -4.50 -15.58
CA PRO A 273 0.66 -5.59 -14.72
C PRO A 273 -0.15 -5.55 -13.42
N PHE A 274 -0.37 -6.74 -12.85
CA PHE A 274 -1.02 -6.86 -11.57
C PHE A 274 -0.06 -6.46 -10.45
N SER A 275 -0.55 -5.66 -9.51
CA SER A 275 0.15 -5.32 -8.28
C SER A 275 -0.84 -5.11 -7.14
N PRO A 276 -0.40 -5.19 -5.87
CA PRO A 276 -1.26 -4.92 -4.72
C PRO A 276 -1.93 -3.55 -4.76
N ARG A 277 -1.37 -2.61 -5.53
CA ARG A 277 -1.82 -1.22 -5.61
C ARG A 277 -2.76 -0.94 -6.76
N GLN A 278 -2.79 -1.77 -7.80
CA GLN A 278 -3.53 -1.47 -9.04
C GLN A 278 -4.46 -2.63 -9.36
N ARG A 279 -5.76 -2.35 -9.35
CA ARG A 279 -6.79 -3.29 -9.81
C ARG A 279 -7.48 -2.70 -11.02
N MET A 280 -7.36 -3.39 -12.12
CA MET A 280 -7.98 -2.99 -13.37
C MET A 280 -9.27 -3.78 -13.59
N ARG A 281 -10.27 -3.12 -14.18
CA ARG A 281 -11.47 -3.77 -14.68
C ARG A 281 -11.18 -4.44 -16.03
N ARG A 282 -12.12 -4.40 -16.97
CA ARG A 282 -11.95 -4.95 -18.32
C ARG A 282 -11.12 -3.98 -19.17
N ILE A 283 -10.23 -4.51 -20.01
CA ILE A 283 -9.56 -3.74 -21.07
C ILE A 283 -10.36 -3.92 -22.35
N ASP A 284 -10.72 -2.81 -22.97
CA ASP A 284 -11.22 -2.81 -24.32
C ASP A 284 -10.14 -2.25 -25.25
N ALA A 285 -9.86 -2.96 -26.33
CA ALA A 285 -8.86 -2.60 -27.33
C ALA A 285 -9.52 -2.42 -28.70
N GLU A 286 -9.09 -1.40 -29.42
CA GLU A 286 -9.49 -1.11 -30.80
C GLU A 286 -8.24 -1.02 -31.69
N PRO A 287 -8.17 -1.75 -32.82
CA PRO A 287 -9.13 -2.75 -33.29
C PRO A 287 -9.25 -3.98 -32.35
N SER A 288 -10.38 -4.69 -32.46
CA SER A 288 -10.80 -5.74 -31.51
C SER A 288 -10.10 -7.09 -31.65
N ASP A 289 -9.11 -7.17 -32.54
CA ASP A 289 -8.23 -8.31 -32.75
C ASP A 289 -7.19 -8.46 -31.62
N LEU A 290 -6.87 -7.37 -30.91
CA LEU A 290 -6.08 -7.45 -29.68
C LEU A 290 -6.94 -7.86 -28.48
N ARG A 291 -6.75 -9.08 -27.99
CA ARG A 291 -7.51 -9.60 -26.84
C ARG A 291 -6.59 -9.88 -25.65
N PHE A 292 -6.83 -9.14 -24.57
CA PHE A 292 -6.14 -9.36 -23.30
C PHE A 292 -6.78 -10.49 -22.50
N ARG A 293 -5.93 -11.32 -21.91
CA ARG A 293 -6.28 -12.36 -20.94
C ARG A 293 -5.44 -12.16 -19.69
N ARG A 294 -5.95 -12.59 -18.54
CA ARG A 294 -5.15 -12.60 -17.31
C ARG A 294 -4.22 -13.81 -17.34
N ASP A 295 -2.94 -13.58 -17.07
CA ASP A 295 -2.00 -14.66 -16.83
C ASP A 295 -2.15 -15.23 -15.40
N ALA A 296 -1.29 -16.18 -15.04
CA ALA A 296 -1.29 -16.79 -13.71
C ALA A 296 -0.94 -15.79 -12.58
N GLU A 297 -0.26 -14.69 -12.92
CA GLU A 297 0.09 -13.60 -11.99
C GLU A 297 -1.02 -12.54 -11.91
N GLY A 298 -2.06 -12.65 -12.75
CA GLY A 298 -3.17 -11.70 -12.85
C GLY A 298 -2.91 -10.53 -13.80
N SER A 299 -1.73 -10.43 -14.40
CA SER A 299 -1.35 -9.38 -15.35
C SER A 299 -2.06 -9.55 -16.69
N SER A 300 -2.26 -8.46 -17.43
CA SER A 300 -2.99 -8.52 -18.69
C SER A 300 -2.05 -8.80 -19.84
N THR A 301 -2.13 -10.01 -20.38
CA THR A 301 -1.30 -10.47 -21.49
C THR A 301 -2.11 -10.59 -22.76
N ALA A 302 -1.51 -10.23 -23.89
CA ALA A 302 -2.13 -10.39 -25.19
C ALA A 302 -1.13 -11.02 -26.16
N LYS A 303 -1.65 -11.88 -27.04
CA LYS A 303 -0.91 -12.44 -28.17
C LYS A 303 -1.52 -11.94 -29.46
N VAL A 304 -0.67 -11.52 -30.39
CA VAL A 304 -1.06 -10.95 -31.68
C VAL A 304 -0.33 -11.68 -32.79
N GLU A 305 -1.08 -12.17 -33.77
CA GLU A 305 -0.52 -12.60 -35.04
C GLU A 305 -0.23 -11.38 -35.90
N VAL A 306 0.99 -11.31 -36.42
CA VAL A 306 1.48 -10.19 -37.20
C VAL A 306 1.36 -10.54 -38.68
N ARG A 307 0.57 -9.75 -39.42
CA ARG A 307 0.45 -9.92 -40.87
C ARG A 307 1.74 -9.53 -41.58
N GLN A 308 2.07 -10.24 -42.65
CA GLN A 308 3.20 -9.91 -43.52
C GLN A 308 3.13 -8.45 -44.00
N ASN A 309 4.30 -7.83 -44.15
CA ASN A 309 4.50 -6.42 -44.52
C ASN A 309 4.04 -5.37 -43.48
N THR A 310 3.58 -5.78 -42.29
CA THR A 310 3.29 -4.83 -41.21
C THR A 310 4.61 -4.30 -40.63
N LYS A 311 4.76 -2.98 -40.53
CA LYS A 311 5.93 -2.34 -39.89
C LYS A 311 5.66 -1.86 -38.47
N THR A 312 4.41 -1.54 -38.15
CA THR A 312 4.03 -0.99 -36.85
C THR A 312 2.60 -1.39 -36.54
N LEU A 313 2.38 -1.90 -35.32
CA LEU A 313 1.05 -2.15 -34.79
C LEU A 313 0.56 -0.92 -33.99
N ARG A 314 -0.74 -0.65 -34.03
CA ARG A 314 -1.37 0.48 -33.34
C ARG A 314 -2.68 0.04 -32.72
N TYR A 315 -2.87 0.32 -31.43
CA TYR A 315 -4.11 0.03 -30.72
C TYR A 315 -4.50 1.17 -29.79
N SER A 316 -5.80 1.44 -29.68
CA SER A 316 -6.36 2.29 -28.63
C SER A 316 -6.91 1.41 -27.52
N LEU A 317 -6.51 1.68 -26.27
CA LEU A 317 -6.93 0.95 -25.08
C LEU A 317 -7.80 1.84 -24.20
N LYS A 318 -8.86 1.26 -23.64
CA LYS A 318 -9.76 1.89 -22.66
C LYS A 318 -9.96 0.96 -21.48
N THR A 319 -9.87 1.48 -20.26
CA THR A 319 -10.15 0.72 -19.04
C THR A 319 -10.42 1.62 -17.84
N SER A 320 -10.79 1.01 -16.70
CA SER A 320 -10.91 1.70 -15.41
C SER A 320 -10.03 1.00 -14.37
N PHE A 321 -9.41 1.80 -13.49
CA PHE A 321 -8.50 1.34 -12.44
C PHE A 321 -8.96 1.80 -11.05
N SER A 322 -8.88 0.88 -10.09
CA SER A 322 -8.79 1.17 -8.66
C SER A 322 -7.31 1.22 -8.29
N VAL A 323 -6.82 2.37 -7.85
CA VAL A 323 -5.39 2.66 -7.64
C VAL A 323 -5.17 3.14 -6.21
N TYR A 324 -4.34 2.43 -5.45
CA TYR A 324 -4.00 2.75 -4.06
C TYR A 324 -2.61 3.40 -3.95
N SER A 325 -2.39 4.23 -2.94
CA SER A 325 -1.04 4.57 -2.47
C SER A 325 -0.53 3.40 -1.65
N LEU A 326 0.60 2.82 -2.06
CA LEU A 326 1.17 1.62 -1.47
C LEU A 326 2.52 1.93 -0.81
N THR A 327 2.77 1.38 0.36
CA THR A 327 4.11 1.35 0.95
C THR A 327 4.44 -0.09 1.30
N TYR A 328 5.48 -0.65 0.67
CA TYR A 328 6.09 -1.89 1.16
C TYR A 328 6.99 -1.59 2.34
N THR A 329 7.00 -2.48 3.33
CA THR A 329 7.86 -2.36 4.51
C THR A 329 8.61 -3.67 4.75
N LEU A 330 9.94 -3.60 4.74
CA LEU A 330 10.81 -4.71 5.10
C LEU A 330 10.96 -4.79 6.62
N GLN A 331 10.08 -5.57 7.24
CA GLN A 331 10.11 -5.83 8.67
C GLN A 331 11.30 -6.74 9.05
N LYS A 332 11.66 -6.74 10.33
CA LYS A 332 12.75 -7.57 10.87
C LYS A 332 12.59 -9.05 10.50
N ASP A 333 11.38 -9.58 10.60
CA ASP A 333 11.10 -10.99 10.30
C ASP A 333 11.14 -11.28 8.79
N SER A 334 10.65 -10.37 7.95
CA SER A 334 10.77 -10.49 6.48
C SER A 334 12.23 -10.46 6.02
N ILE A 335 13.06 -9.61 6.63
CA ILE A 335 14.51 -9.57 6.39
C ILE A 335 15.16 -10.88 6.85
N ALA A 336 14.83 -11.37 8.06
CA ALA A 336 15.36 -12.65 8.53
C ALA A 336 14.92 -13.84 7.67
N ALA A 337 13.72 -13.78 7.07
CA ALA A 337 13.22 -14.79 6.14
C ALA A 337 13.96 -14.75 4.80
N TYR A 338 14.28 -13.57 4.28
CA TYR A 338 15.05 -13.38 3.04
C TYR A 338 16.36 -14.19 3.04
N PHE A 339 17.13 -14.16 4.14
CA PHE A 339 18.40 -14.89 4.24
C PHE A 339 18.28 -16.40 4.46
N LYS A 340 17.12 -16.90 4.88
CA LYS A 340 16.94 -18.32 5.20
C LYS A 340 16.67 -19.20 3.98
N ARG A 341 16.27 -18.63 2.85
CA ARG A 341 15.79 -19.39 1.68
C ARG A 341 16.89 -19.56 0.63
N LYS A 342 16.94 -20.73 -0.01
CA LYS A 342 18.03 -21.12 -0.94
C LYS A 342 17.63 -21.41 -2.40
N ALA A 343 16.41 -21.08 -2.84
CA ALA A 343 16.10 -21.13 -4.27
C ALA A 343 14.97 -20.16 -4.66
N LEU A 344 15.21 -19.35 -5.68
CA LEU A 344 14.18 -18.53 -6.35
C LEU A 344 13.27 -19.41 -7.20
N SER A 345 12.02 -18.97 -7.41
CA SER A 345 11.13 -19.67 -8.33
C SER A 345 11.66 -19.59 -9.77
N PRO A 346 11.42 -20.59 -10.64
CA PRO A 346 11.87 -20.56 -12.03
C PRO A 346 11.43 -19.32 -12.80
N ALA A 347 10.23 -18.80 -12.53
CA ALA A 347 9.70 -17.58 -13.15
C ALA A 347 10.48 -16.31 -12.78
N LEU A 348 11.31 -16.35 -11.73
CA LEU A 348 12.16 -15.23 -11.33
C LEU A 348 13.57 -15.31 -11.90
N LEU A 349 13.98 -16.46 -12.43
CA LEU A 349 15.34 -16.66 -12.93
C LEU A 349 15.62 -15.81 -14.17
N GLU A 350 14.62 -15.61 -15.03
CA GLU A 350 14.74 -14.71 -16.20
C GLU A 350 15.11 -13.28 -15.80
N TYR A 351 14.71 -12.83 -14.60
CA TYR A 351 15.03 -11.49 -14.10
C TYR A 351 16.38 -11.40 -13.38
N LEU A 352 17.17 -12.46 -13.40
CA LEU A 352 18.59 -12.46 -13.02
C LEU A 352 19.50 -12.42 -14.26
N GLU A 353 18.95 -12.65 -15.44
CA GLU A 353 19.73 -12.72 -16.67
C GLU A 353 20.36 -11.35 -16.97
N ILE A 354 21.69 -11.35 -17.10
CA ILE A 354 22.45 -10.17 -17.50
C ILE A 354 22.32 -10.04 -19.02
N PRO A 355 21.85 -8.89 -19.54
CA PRO A 355 21.68 -8.70 -20.99
C PRO A 355 22.97 -8.97 -21.78
N GLU A 356 22.85 -9.56 -22.96
CA GLU A 356 23.97 -9.73 -23.89
C GLU A 356 24.64 -8.38 -24.22
N ASN A 357 25.96 -8.39 -24.45
CA ASN A 357 26.78 -7.20 -24.72
C ASN A 357 26.95 -6.22 -23.53
N SER A 358 26.74 -6.68 -22.29
CA SER A 358 26.98 -5.88 -21.08
C SER A 358 28.46 -5.80 -20.64
N GLN A 359 29.43 -6.05 -21.54
CA GLN A 359 30.85 -6.13 -21.17
C GLN A 359 31.37 -4.84 -20.51
N GLU A 360 30.97 -3.68 -21.03
CA GLU A 360 31.33 -2.38 -20.46
C GLU A 360 30.74 -2.20 -19.05
N LEU A 361 29.46 -2.59 -18.87
CA LEU A 361 28.80 -2.57 -17.57
C LEU A 361 29.48 -3.52 -16.59
N GLN A 362 29.82 -4.72 -17.03
CA GLN A 362 30.52 -5.70 -16.22
C GLN A 362 31.88 -5.16 -15.75
N THR A 363 32.71 -4.67 -16.66
CA THR A 363 34.03 -4.12 -16.30
C THR A 363 33.90 -2.94 -15.35
N ARG A 364 32.95 -2.04 -15.59
CA ARG A 364 32.74 -0.86 -14.76
C ARG A 364 32.15 -1.18 -13.38
N LEU A 365 31.25 -2.15 -13.27
CA LEU A 365 30.49 -2.43 -12.06
C LEU A 365 31.06 -3.56 -11.18
N SER A 366 31.95 -4.39 -11.73
CA SER A 366 32.62 -5.48 -10.98
C SER A 366 33.25 -5.03 -9.65
N PRO A 367 33.97 -3.89 -9.56
CA PRO A 367 34.55 -3.45 -8.30
C PRO A 367 33.50 -3.18 -7.21
N PHE A 368 32.34 -2.63 -7.58
CA PHE A 368 31.24 -2.36 -6.65
C PHE A 368 30.54 -3.65 -6.21
N ILE A 369 30.38 -4.62 -7.11
CA ILE A 369 29.82 -5.94 -6.80
C ILE A 369 30.74 -6.67 -5.82
N SER A 370 32.06 -6.69 -6.06
CA SER A 370 33.02 -7.27 -5.11
C SER A 370 33.10 -6.50 -3.78
N GLN A 371 32.76 -5.21 -3.77
CA GLN A 371 32.61 -4.47 -2.51
C GLN A 371 31.35 -4.91 -1.77
N TRP A 372 30.23 -5.03 -2.47
CA TRP A 372 28.95 -5.49 -1.95
C TRP A 372 29.03 -6.89 -1.34
N ASP A 373 29.64 -7.84 -2.04
CA ASP A 373 29.80 -9.23 -1.57
C ASP A 373 30.68 -9.35 -0.30
N ARG A 374 31.41 -8.30 0.07
CA ARG A 374 32.22 -8.23 1.30
C ARG A 374 31.49 -7.54 2.45
N GLU A 375 30.36 -6.88 2.20
CA GLU A 375 29.57 -6.28 3.26
C GLU A 375 28.83 -7.37 4.07
N ASP A 376 28.47 -7.07 5.32
CA ASP A 376 27.75 -8.01 6.18
C ASP A 376 26.35 -8.28 5.59
N ASP A 377 26.03 -9.57 5.42
CA ASP A 377 24.73 -10.06 4.97
C ASP A 377 23.58 -9.44 5.76
N SER A 378 23.77 -9.07 7.04
CA SER A 378 22.71 -8.50 7.90
C SER A 378 22.05 -7.21 7.38
N VAL A 379 22.61 -6.59 6.33
CA VAL A 379 22.18 -5.30 5.79
C VAL A 379 21.50 -5.41 4.41
N HIS A 380 21.51 -6.58 3.76
CA HIS A 380 20.88 -6.77 2.44
C HIS A 380 19.35 -7.02 2.55
N PRO A 381 18.53 -6.73 1.52
CA PRO A 381 18.83 -6.00 0.28
C PRO A 381 18.45 -4.50 0.35
N TYR A 382 17.87 -4.02 1.44
CA TYR A 382 17.22 -2.70 1.45
C TYR A 382 18.17 -1.49 1.44
N VAL A 383 19.47 -1.67 1.71
CA VAL A 383 20.46 -0.58 1.63
C VAL A 383 21.03 -0.35 0.23
N LEU A 384 20.61 -1.14 -0.77
CA LEU A 384 21.03 -0.97 -2.17
C LEU A 384 20.91 0.48 -2.67
N PRO A 385 19.77 1.18 -2.49
CA PRO A 385 19.64 2.56 -2.93
C PRO A 385 20.65 3.51 -2.26
N GLU A 386 20.97 3.29 -0.99
CA GLU A 386 22.00 4.07 -0.27
C GLU A 386 23.39 3.84 -0.86
N ARG A 387 23.71 2.58 -1.18
CA ARG A 387 25.00 2.21 -1.79
C ARG A 387 25.13 2.76 -3.20
N TRP A 388 24.09 2.65 -4.02
CA TRP A 388 24.06 3.27 -5.35
C TRP A 388 24.26 4.78 -5.29
N GLN A 389 23.65 5.46 -4.30
CA GLN A 389 23.89 6.90 -4.13
C GLN A 389 25.36 7.19 -3.78
N LYS A 390 25.94 6.44 -2.83
CA LYS A 390 27.35 6.59 -2.42
C LYS A 390 28.34 6.32 -3.55
N TRP A 391 28.08 5.28 -4.36
CA TRP A 391 28.88 4.92 -5.53
C TRP A 391 28.53 5.71 -6.78
N GLN A 392 27.56 6.64 -6.69
CA GLN A 392 27.10 7.46 -7.80
C GLN A 392 26.52 6.66 -8.99
N LEU A 393 25.98 5.48 -8.73
CA LEU A 393 25.27 4.63 -9.70
C LEU A 393 23.85 5.16 -9.92
N LYS A 394 23.72 6.24 -10.70
CA LYS A 394 22.46 6.94 -10.94
C LYS A 394 21.65 6.39 -12.12
N SER A 395 22.30 5.71 -13.06
CA SER A 395 21.62 5.20 -14.25
C SER A 395 20.80 3.96 -13.90
N LEU A 396 19.57 3.89 -14.40
CA LEU A 396 18.71 2.72 -14.29
C LEU A 396 19.38 1.46 -14.88
N SER A 397 20.22 1.60 -15.91
CA SER A 397 21.03 0.50 -16.47
C SER A 397 22.02 -0.07 -15.46
N ASP A 398 22.66 0.82 -14.70
CA ASP A 398 23.71 0.46 -13.76
C ASP A 398 23.08 -0.22 -12.56
N GLN A 399 21.96 0.33 -12.10
CA GLN A 399 21.17 -0.20 -10.99
C GLN A 399 20.55 -1.57 -11.34
N LEU A 400 19.98 -1.71 -12.54
CA LEU A 400 19.45 -3.00 -13.01
C LEU A 400 20.56 -4.05 -13.09
N TYR A 401 21.66 -3.72 -13.79
CA TYR A 401 22.79 -4.64 -13.93
C TYR A 401 23.32 -5.06 -12.56
N PHE A 402 23.54 -4.08 -11.68
CA PHE A 402 24.03 -4.32 -10.33
C PHE A 402 23.10 -5.26 -9.56
N ALA A 403 21.78 -4.96 -9.52
CA ALA A 403 20.82 -5.78 -8.80
C ALA A 403 20.83 -7.24 -9.30
N ARG A 404 20.78 -7.45 -10.62
CA ARG A 404 20.81 -8.79 -11.23
C ARG A 404 22.12 -9.53 -10.93
N ALA A 405 23.26 -8.85 -11.08
CA ALA A 405 24.58 -9.42 -10.80
C ALA A 405 24.79 -9.74 -9.31
N SER A 406 24.13 -9.01 -8.42
CA SER A 406 24.08 -9.29 -6.97
C SER A 406 23.03 -10.34 -6.58
N GLY A 407 22.43 -11.04 -7.56
CA GLY A 407 21.48 -12.14 -7.30
C GLY A 407 20.07 -11.68 -6.93
N ILE A 408 19.73 -10.42 -7.16
CA ILE A 408 18.40 -9.85 -6.88
C ILE A 408 17.63 -9.74 -8.18
N PRO A 409 16.51 -10.48 -8.35
CA PRO A 409 15.70 -10.37 -9.54
C PRO A 409 15.20 -8.95 -9.70
N ALA A 410 15.48 -8.35 -10.85
CA ALA A 410 15.16 -6.95 -11.12
C ALA A 410 14.70 -6.75 -12.56
N ARG A 411 13.82 -5.78 -12.78
CA ARG A 411 13.25 -5.47 -14.10
C ARG A 411 12.86 -4.01 -14.20
N TYR A 412 12.64 -3.53 -15.41
CA TYR A 412 11.99 -2.23 -15.60
C TYR A 412 10.47 -2.33 -15.46
N ILE A 413 9.87 -1.22 -15.05
CA ILE A 413 8.43 -0.99 -15.15
C ILE A 413 8.18 0.37 -15.80
N GLN A 414 7.33 0.39 -16.81
CA GLN A 414 6.87 1.64 -17.42
C GLN A 414 5.62 2.11 -16.68
N VAL A 415 5.63 3.38 -16.26
CA VAL A 415 4.57 3.97 -15.45
C VAL A 415 4.10 5.29 -16.05
N PHE A 416 2.82 5.58 -15.96
CA PHE A 416 2.27 6.88 -16.33
C PHE A 416 2.11 7.75 -15.08
N ASN A 417 2.81 8.89 -15.04
CA ASN A 417 2.64 9.91 -14.02
C ASN A 417 1.46 10.81 -14.39
N ILE A 418 0.36 10.67 -13.64
CA ILE A 418 -0.90 11.39 -13.87
C ILE A 418 -0.71 12.90 -13.69
N LYS A 419 0.08 13.33 -12.71
CA LYS A 419 0.27 14.76 -12.39
C LYS A 419 1.08 15.47 -13.46
N GLU A 420 2.14 14.82 -13.94
CA GLU A 420 3.05 15.40 -14.92
C GLU A 420 2.64 15.09 -16.37
N ASN A 421 1.60 14.27 -16.56
CA ASN A 421 1.10 13.83 -17.85
C ASN A 421 2.21 13.24 -18.75
N LYS A 422 3.09 12.44 -18.14
CA LYS A 422 4.25 11.84 -18.84
C LYS A 422 4.45 10.39 -18.45
N THR A 423 5.09 9.64 -19.32
CA THR A 423 5.49 8.26 -19.05
C THR A 423 6.93 8.22 -18.56
N GLU A 424 7.18 7.43 -17.52
CA GLU A 424 8.47 7.25 -16.88
C GLU A 424 8.82 5.76 -16.82
N ILE A 425 10.09 5.45 -16.59
CA ILE A 425 10.56 4.07 -16.37
C ILE A 425 11.18 4.04 -14.98
N PHE A 426 10.72 3.12 -14.14
CA PHE A 426 11.30 2.84 -12.84
C PHE A 426 11.92 1.44 -12.78
N LEU A 427 12.72 1.21 -11.75
CA LEU A 427 13.28 -0.10 -11.44
C LEU A 427 12.36 -0.83 -10.45
N GLN A 428 12.04 -2.09 -10.76
CA GLN A 428 11.42 -3.04 -9.84
C GLN A 428 12.43 -4.08 -9.40
N MET A 429 12.46 -4.40 -8.11
CA MET A 429 13.28 -5.45 -7.51
C MET A 429 12.38 -6.42 -6.75
N TYR A 430 12.73 -7.71 -6.77
CA TYR A 430 11.99 -8.73 -6.05
C TYR A 430 12.69 -9.07 -4.73
N PHE A 431 11.98 -8.93 -3.61
CA PHE A 431 12.45 -9.33 -2.29
C PHE A 431 11.54 -10.42 -1.72
N ASP A 432 12.02 -11.64 -1.54
CA ASP A 432 11.21 -12.70 -0.91
C ASP A 432 11.17 -12.50 0.62
N PRO A 433 10.01 -12.54 1.30
CA PRO A 433 8.65 -12.82 0.83
C PRO A 433 7.79 -11.58 0.49
N VAL A 434 8.38 -10.39 0.43
CA VAL A 434 7.68 -9.12 0.16
C VAL A 434 7.08 -9.06 -1.25
N GLY A 435 7.78 -9.57 -2.26
CA GLY A 435 7.40 -9.53 -3.67
C GLY A 435 8.12 -8.44 -4.47
N TRP A 436 7.50 -8.02 -5.57
CA TRP A 436 8.00 -6.95 -6.43
C TRP A 436 7.80 -5.57 -5.81
N VAL A 437 8.90 -4.86 -5.59
CA VAL A 437 8.98 -3.52 -5.02
C VAL A 437 9.51 -2.56 -6.05
N THR A 438 8.84 -1.42 -6.23
CA THR A 438 9.27 -0.39 -7.19
C THR A 438 10.06 0.70 -6.47
N LEU A 439 11.24 1.03 -6.98
CA LEU A 439 12.01 2.17 -6.52
C LEU A 439 11.50 3.43 -7.21
N THR A 440 10.71 4.23 -6.49
CA THR A 440 10.11 5.47 -6.99
C THR A 440 10.91 6.70 -6.52
N PRO A 441 10.67 7.89 -7.10
CA PRO A 441 11.21 9.14 -6.58
C PRO A 441 10.77 9.47 -5.14
N ASP A 442 9.71 8.84 -4.63
CA ASP A 442 9.19 9.04 -3.27
C ASP A 442 10.04 8.29 -2.20
N TYR A 443 11.01 7.46 -2.61
CA TYR A 443 11.86 6.69 -1.70
C TYR A 443 12.77 7.61 -0.84
N ASP A 444 12.75 7.38 0.48
CA ASP A 444 13.49 8.17 1.46
C ASP A 444 14.64 7.34 2.06
N LEU A 445 15.88 7.81 1.85
CA LEU A 445 17.09 7.18 2.36
C LEU A 445 17.18 7.18 3.89
N SER A 446 16.47 8.07 4.58
CA SER A 446 16.38 8.05 6.04
C SER A 446 15.47 6.93 6.56
N ARG A 447 14.63 6.36 5.68
CA ARG A 447 13.71 5.25 5.97
C ARG A 447 13.93 4.10 4.98
N PRO A 448 15.13 3.48 4.96
CA PRO A 448 15.56 2.60 3.87
C PRO A 448 14.77 1.28 3.77
N LYS A 449 13.92 0.97 4.74
CA LYS A 449 13.08 -0.24 4.76
C LYS A 449 11.69 0.02 4.16
N GLU A 450 11.39 1.25 3.77
CA GLU A 450 10.09 1.65 3.24
C GLU A 450 10.18 2.03 1.76
N PHE A 451 9.32 1.43 0.96
CA PHE A 451 9.28 1.66 -0.49
C PHE A 451 7.90 2.19 -0.86
N PRO A 452 7.70 3.52 -0.78
CA PRO A 452 6.43 4.14 -1.13
C PRO A 452 6.22 4.18 -2.65
N PHE A 453 4.96 4.06 -3.04
CA PHE A 453 4.49 4.17 -4.41
C PHE A 453 3.13 4.86 -4.41
N SER A 454 3.12 6.15 -4.76
CA SER A 454 1.90 6.95 -4.72
C SER A 454 0.86 6.54 -5.77
N ASN A 455 -0.42 6.80 -5.45
CA ASN A 455 -1.56 6.65 -6.36
C ASN A 455 -1.61 7.69 -7.51
N ASN A 456 -0.53 8.43 -7.75
CA ASN A 456 -0.38 9.33 -8.91
C ASN A 456 0.18 8.63 -10.13
N TYR A 457 0.52 7.35 -10.00
CA TYR A 457 1.10 6.56 -11.07
C TYR A 457 0.15 5.43 -11.49
N ILE A 458 0.16 5.10 -12.77
CA ILE A 458 -0.47 3.88 -13.32
C ILE A 458 0.65 3.02 -13.90
N GLU A 459 0.74 1.76 -13.49
CA GLU A 459 1.69 0.81 -14.09
C GLU A 459 1.16 0.39 -15.47
N LEU A 460 1.92 0.68 -16.52
CA LEU A 460 1.50 0.52 -17.92
C LEU A 460 1.95 -0.81 -18.52
N ASP A 461 3.23 -1.15 -18.42
CA ASP A 461 3.79 -2.39 -18.97
C ASP A 461 5.15 -2.73 -18.35
N ILE A 462 5.53 -4.00 -18.48
CA ILE A 462 6.85 -4.52 -18.11
C ILE A 462 7.63 -4.69 -19.43
N PRO A 463 8.60 -3.82 -19.73
CA PRO A 463 9.34 -3.84 -21.00
C PRO A 463 9.95 -5.22 -21.32
N ASP A 464 10.46 -5.90 -20.30
CA ASP A 464 11.12 -7.19 -20.38
C ASP A 464 10.15 -8.33 -20.77
N LYS A 465 8.83 -8.14 -20.59
CA LYS A 465 7.78 -9.13 -20.97
C LYS A 465 7.22 -8.91 -22.38
N LEU A 466 7.89 -8.12 -23.22
CA LEU A 466 7.57 -8.01 -24.65
C LEU A 466 8.40 -8.99 -25.46
N GLN A 467 7.74 -10.01 -26.03
CA GLN A 467 8.40 -11.09 -26.78
C GLN A 467 7.91 -11.13 -28.23
N PHE A 468 8.87 -11.21 -29.15
CA PHE A 468 8.64 -11.37 -30.59
C PHE A 468 8.94 -12.83 -30.97
N LEU A 469 8.09 -13.44 -31.80
CA LEU A 469 8.21 -14.82 -32.25
C LEU A 469 8.23 -14.86 -33.80
N PRO A 470 9.30 -15.37 -34.44
CA PRO A 470 10.57 -15.76 -33.83
C PRO A 470 11.32 -14.54 -33.29
N GLU A 471 12.30 -14.76 -32.41
CA GLU A 471 13.13 -13.66 -31.91
C GLU A 471 13.85 -12.97 -33.09
N PRO A 472 13.83 -11.63 -33.15
CA PRO A 472 14.48 -10.90 -34.22
C PRO A 472 15.99 -11.08 -34.12
N ILE A 473 16.64 -11.30 -35.26
CA ILE A 473 18.09 -11.39 -35.31
C ILE A 473 18.68 -10.04 -34.86
N PRO A 474 19.61 -10.01 -33.90
CA PRO A 474 20.23 -8.77 -33.46
C PRO A 474 20.96 -8.10 -34.65
N THR A 475 20.52 -6.90 -35.05
CA THR A 475 21.32 -6.05 -35.93
C THR A 475 22.36 -5.33 -35.09
N GLU A 476 23.65 -5.44 -35.45
CA GLU A 476 24.75 -4.72 -34.82
C GLU A 476 24.41 -3.23 -34.67
N SER A 477 24.71 -2.65 -33.49
CA SER A 477 24.62 -1.21 -33.12
C SER A 477 23.45 -0.69 -32.26
N VAL A 478 22.94 -1.44 -31.26
CA VAL A 478 22.31 -0.78 -30.09
C VAL A 478 22.62 -1.49 -28.78
N PRO A 479 23.37 -0.88 -27.84
CA PRO A 479 23.36 -1.34 -26.45
C PRO A 479 21.97 -1.03 -25.89
N ARG A 480 21.07 -2.01 -25.93
CA ARG A 480 19.71 -1.86 -25.41
C ARG A 480 19.72 -2.18 -23.92
N VAL A 481 19.67 -1.13 -23.10
CA VAL A 481 18.59 -1.13 -22.09
C VAL A 481 17.35 -1.57 -22.86
N GLN A 482 16.67 -2.66 -22.48
CA GLN A 482 15.39 -3.06 -23.09
C GLN A 482 14.37 -1.94 -22.83
N LYS A 483 14.48 -0.84 -23.59
CA LYS A 483 13.45 0.17 -23.70
C LYS A 483 12.27 -0.58 -24.30
N SER A 484 11.14 -0.54 -23.60
CA SER A 484 9.90 -1.08 -24.13
C SER A 484 9.74 -0.60 -25.56
N ARG A 485 9.47 -1.51 -26.49
CA ARG A 485 9.05 -1.11 -27.84
C ARG A 485 7.59 -0.68 -27.86
N LEU A 486 6.87 -0.77 -26.75
CA LEU A 486 5.56 -0.15 -26.59
C LEU A 486 5.76 1.35 -26.38
N ILE A 487 5.33 2.11 -27.37
CA ILE A 487 5.31 3.57 -27.32
C ILE A 487 3.89 3.99 -27.00
N TRP A 488 3.69 4.49 -25.78
CA TRP A 488 2.41 5.03 -25.35
C TRP A 488 2.23 6.48 -25.82
N GLN A 489 1.05 6.79 -26.34
CA GLN A 489 0.66 8.11 -26.85
C GLN A 489 -0.78 8.42 -26.48
N ASN A 490 -1.15 9.70 -26.56
CA ASN A 490 -2.53 10.16 -26.38
C ASN A 490 -3.19 9.63 -25.10
N ILE A 491 -2.42 9.52 -24.01
CA ILE A 491 -2.94 9.07 -22.73
C ILE A 491 -3.84 10.17 -22.13
N VAL A 492 -5.03 9.77 -21.72
CA VAL A 492 -6.01 10.58 -21.01
C VAL A 492 -6.46 9.80 -19.78
N VAL A 493 -6.34 10.43 -18.61
CA VAL A 493 -6.79 9.86 -17.33
C VAL A 493 -7.79 10.81 -16.68
N ILE A 494 -8.96 10.28 -16.32
CA ILE A 494 -10.02 11.02 -15.64
C ILE A 494 -10.17 10.42 -14.24
N ASP A 495 -9.97 11.24 -13.21
CA ASP A 495 -10.19 10.84 -11.82
C ASP A 495 -11.67 10.95 -11.47
N SER A 496 -12.31 9.81 -11.21
CA SER A 496 -13.72 9.74 -10.84
C SER A 496 -13.97 9.90 -9.33
N THR A 497 -12.93 9.75 -8.50
CA THR A 497 -13.02 10.05 -7.06
C THR A 497 -13.09 11.53 -6.77
N ASN A 498 -12.61 12.38 -7.68
CA ASN A 498 -12.56 13.82 -7.49
C ASN A 498 -13.71 14.58 -8.18
N THR A 499 -14.88 13.97 -8.32
CA THR A 499 -16.07 14.57 -8.99
C THR A 499 -16.74 15.70 -8.21
N GLY A 500 -16.09 16.22 -7.15
CA GLY A 500 -16.49 17.42 -6.44
C GLY A 500 -15.65 18.63 -6.85
N ASN A 501 -16.03 19.27 -7.95
CA ASN A 501 -15.94 20.73 -8.16
C ASN A 501 -16.86 21.16 -9.30
#